data_AF-A0A944C207-F1
#
_entry.id   AF-A0A944C207-F1
#
_cell.length_a   1.000
_cell.length_b   1.000
_cell.length_c   1.000
_cell.angle_alpha   90.00
_cell.angle_beta   90.00
_cell.angle_gamma   90.00
#
_symmetry.space_group_name_H-M   'P 1'
#
loop_
_entity.id
_entity.type
_entity.pdbx_description
1 polymer ?
#
loop_
_entity_poly.entity_id
_entity_poly.type
_entity_poly.pdbx_seq_one_letter_code
_entity_poly.pdbx_strand_id
1 'polypeptide(L)' 'MGKATAQILSELERLVEKGYLCNCSLQKNGQPCVILSDGTADIDGSGFVNVVCDICGGTTRLRAGSSGKCEYCGKALESK' A
#
# COMPACT_ATOMS: atom_id res chain seq x y z
N MET A 1 -3.00 -15.85 8.89
CA MET A 1 -2.11 -15.46 7.77
C MET A 1 -2.04 -16.63 6.79
N GLY A 2 -2.47 -16.42 5.54
CA GLY A 2 -2.41 -17.45 4.51
C GLY A 2 -0.97 -17.61 3.99
N LYS A 3 -0.52 -18.85 3.78
CA LYS A 3 0.76 -19.11 3.12
C LYS A 3 0.59 -18.83 1.62
N ALA A 4 1.44 -17.98 1.04
CA ALA A 4 1.47 -17.82 -0.40
C ALA A 4 1.88 -19.15 -1.05
N THR A 5 1.04 -19.67 -1.94
CA THR A 5 1.34 -20.88 -2.70
C THR A 5 2.47 -20.60 -3.68
N ALA A 6 3.34 -21.57 -3.96
CA ALA A 6 4.45 -21.41 -4.92
C ALA A 6 3.97 -20.91 -6.30
N GLN A 7 2.77 -21.33 -6.71
CA GLN A 7 2.12 -20.87 -7.94
C GLN A 7 1.84 -19.36 -7.97
N ILE A 8 1.43 -18.77 -6.84
CA ILE A 8 1.16 -17.33 -6.73
C ILE A 8 2.47 -16.54 -6.87
N LEU A 9 3.56 -17.07 -6.31
CA LEU A 9 4.88 -16.44 -6.38
C LEU A 9 5.40 -16.42 -7.82
N SER A 10 5.32 -17.54 -8.53
CA SER A 10 5.74 -17.61 -9.93
C SER A 10 4.90 -16.68 -10.82
N GLU A 11 3.62 -16.52 -10.54
CA GLU A 11 2.78 -15.58 -11.30
C GLU A 11 3.13 -14.12 -11.00
N LEU A 12 3.38 -13.78 -9.73
CA LEU A 12 3.85 -12.44 -9.35
C LEU A 12 5.20 -12.12 -9.98
N GLU A 13 6.15 -13.06 -9.99
CA GLU A 13 7.45 -12.92 -10.66
C GLU A 13 7.26 -12.60 -12.14
N ARG A 14 6.42 -13.36 -12.83
CA ARG A 14 6.10 -13.14 -14.24
C ARG A 14 5.51 -11.75 -14.51
N LEU A 15 4.68 -11.24 -13.60
CA LEU A 15 4.09 -9.91 -13.72
C LEU A 15 5.11 -8.78 -13.47
N VAL A 16 6.04 -8.97 -12.53
CA VAL A 16 7.18 -8.07 -12.32
C VAL A 16 8.08 -8.03 -13.54
N GLU A 17 8.47 -9.19 -14.08
CA GLU A 17 9.33 -9.31 -15.27
C GLU A 17 8.72 -8.66 -16.51
N LYS A 18 7.39 -8.74 -16.65
CA LYS A 18 6.66 -8.11 -17.75
C LYS A 18 6.43 -6.61 -17.57
N GLY A 19 6.82 -6.03 -16.43
CA GLY A 19 6.60 -4.62 -16.12
C GLY A 19 5.15 -4.23 -15.84
N TYR A 20 4.27 -5.19 -15.53
CA TYR A 20 2.89 -4.89 -15.13
C TYR A 20 2.80 -4.34 -13.70
N LEU A 21 3.79 -4.66 -12.87
CA LEU A 21 3.90 -4.19 -11.50
C LEU A 21 4.89 -3.03 -11.43
N CYS A 22 4.43 -1.85 -11.81
CA CYS A 22 5.21 -0.61 -11.69
C CYS A 22 5.35 -0.20 -10.22
N ASN A 23 6.49 0.38 -9.85
CA ASN A 23 6.77 0.81 -8.48
C ASN A 23 6.60 -0.32 -7.45
N CYS A 24 6.97 -1.55 -7.81
CA CYS A 24 6.89 -2.70 -6.92
C CYS A 24 8.23 -3.45 -6.94
N SER A 25 8.59 -4.09 -5.83
CA SER A 25 9.64 -5.11 -5.80
C SER A 25 9.15 -6.35 -5.04
N LEU A 26 9.62 -7.52 -5.43
CA LEU A 26 9.28 -8.79 -4.79
C LEU A 26 10.43 -9.20 -3.87
N GLN A 27 10.21 -9.20 -2.56
CA GLN A 27 11.18 -9.69 -1.59
C GLN A 27 11.02 -11.21 -1.46
N LYS A 28 12.08 -11.95 -1.80
CA LYS A 28 12.09 -13.43 -1.78
C LYS A 28 12.81 -14.01 -0.57
N ASN A 29 13.57 -13.19 0.16
CA ASN A 29 14.30 -13.62 1.34
C ASN A 29 13.36 -13.63 2.56
N GLY A 30 13.05 -14.81 3.08
CA GLY A 30 12.17 -14.98 4.24
C GLY A 30 10.73 -15.26 3.83
N GLN A 31 9.78 -14.45 4.32
CA GLN A 31 8.39 -14.53 3.88
C GLN A 31 8.21 -13.70 2.60
N PRO A 32 7.74 -14.30 1.50
CA PRO A 32 7.53 -13.55 0.27
C PRO A 32 6.57 -12.39 0.47
N CYS A 33 6.96 -11.20 0.04
CA CYS A 33 6.12 -10.01 0.09
C CYS A 33 6.35 -9.13 -1.14
N VAL A 34 5.30 -8.40 -1.53
CA VAL A 34 5.37 -7.35 -2.56
C VAL A 34 5.53 -6.01 -1.82
N ILE A 35 6.63 -5.33 -2.09
CA ILE A 35 6.95 -4.01 -1.53
C ILE A 35 6.60 -2.97 -2.59
N LEU A 36 5.80 -1.98 -2.21
CA LEU A 36 5.53 -0.83 -3.07
C LEU A 36 6.68 0.19 -2.92
N SER A 37 7.38 0.45 -4.01
CA SER A 37 8.53 1.36 -4.11
C SER A 37 8.12 2.84 -4.15
N ASP A 38 6.84 3.15 -4.38
CA ASP A 38 6.29 4.52 -4.34
C ASP A 38 5.91 4.98 -2.92
N GLY A 39 6.36 4.23 -1.91
CA GLY A 39 6.31 4.62 -0.50
C GLY A 39 7.31 5.71 -0.10
N THR A 40 7.94 6.41 -1.05
CA THR A 40 8.82 7.54 -0.74
C THR A 40 7.99 8.76 -0.37
N ALA A 41 8.00 9.09 0.91
CA ALA A 41 7.68 10.42 1.38
C ALA A 41 8.74 11.41 0.84
N ASP A 42 8.28 12.37 0.04
CA ASP A 42 8.95 13.62 -0.36
C ASP A 42 10.06 13.49 -1.42
N ILE A 43 9.98 14.17 -2.57
CA ILE A 43 10.10 15.64 -2.71
C ILE A 43 8.93 16.32 -3.46
N ASP A 44 8.15 15.58 -4.25
CA ASP A 44 6.94 16.07 -4.94
C ASP A 44 5.79 15.02 -4.90
N GLY A 45 5.87 14.06 -3.96
CA GLY A 45 5.23 12.75 -4.03
C GLY A 45 3.77 12.69 -3.58
N SER A 46 2.86 12.60 -4.55
CA SER A 46 1.42 12.32 -4.39
C SER A 46 1.09 10.89 -3.93
N GLY A 47 1.91 10.27 -3.08
CA GLY A 47 1.74 8.88 -2.66
C GLY A 47 0.82 8.73 -1.44
N PHE A 48 0.90 9.66 -0.49
CA PHE A 48 0.10 9.63 0.73
C PHE A 48 -0.42 11.02 1.08
N VAL A 49 -1.62 11.09 1.66
CA VAL A 49 -2.23 12.32 2.18
C VAL A 49 -2.64 12.13 3.63
N ASN A 50 -2.61 13.23 4.39
CA ASN A 50 -3.14 13.27 5.74
C ASN A 50 -4.63 13.63 5.68
N VAL A 51 -5.48 12.73 6.13
CA VAL A 51 -6.94 12.93 6.19
C VAL A 51 -7.36 13.12 7.64
N VAL A 52 -8.04 14.23 7.92
CA VAL A 52 -8.61 14.51 9.24
C VAL A 52 -9.96 13.82 9.36
N CYS A 53 -10.14 13.03 10.42
CA CYS A 53 -11.41 12.39 10.72
C CYS A 53 -12.44 13.42 11.22
N ASP A 54 -13.59 13.46 10.56
CA ASP A 54 -14.72 14.32 10.90
C ASP A 54 -15.45 13.95 12.22
N ILE A 55 -15.21 12.75 12.76
CA ILE A 55 -15.83 12.31 14.03
C ILE A 55 -14.93 12.55 15.23
N CYS A 56 -13.67 12.09 15.16
CA CYS A 56 -12.77 12.16 16.32
C CYS A 56 -11.69 13.24 16.19
N GLY A 57 -11.61 13.95 15.06
CA GLY A 57 -10.59 14.97 14.79
C GLY A 57 -9.18 14.40 14.59
N GLY A 58 -9.01 13.08 14.65
CA GLY A 58 -7.71 12.43 14.50
C GLY A 58 -7.23 12.47 13.04
N THR A 59 -5.94 12.71 12.84
CA THR A 59 -5.32 12.75 11.52
C THR A 59 -4.72 11.39 11.19
N THR A 60 -5.16 10.78 10.09
CA THR A 60 -4.64 9.49 9.61
C THR A 60 -3.99 9.65 8.25
N ARG A 61 -2.83 9.02 8.07
CA ARG A 61 -2.11 9.01 6.80
C ARG A 61 -2.62 7.89 5.90
N LEU A 62 -3.16 8.25 4.74
CA LEU A 62 -3.69 7.31 3.73
C LEU A 62 -2.94 7.43 2.42
N ARG A 63 -2.96 6.37 1.59
CA ARG A 63 -2.46 6.48 0.21
C ARG A 63 -3.37 7.42 -0.58
N ALA A 64 -2.82 8.34 -1.36
CA ALA A 64 -3.61 9.28 -2.15
C ALA A 64 -4.55 8.54 -3.12
N GLY A 65 -5.79 9.01 -3.26
CA GLY A 65 -6.82 8.36 -4.09
C GLY A 65 -7.32 7.03 -3.55
N SER A 66 -7.03 6.69 -2.29
CA SER A 66 -7.53 5.49 -1.62
C SER A 66 -8.48 5.78 -0.46
N SER A 67 -9.27 4.78 -0.10
CA SER A 67 -10.07 4.77 1.13
C SER A 67 -9.37 3.97 2.22
N GLY A 68 -9.52 4.39 3.48
CA GLY A 68 -8.98 3.69 4.63
C GLY A 68 -9.87 3.81 5.87
N LYS A 69 -9.31 3.51 7.04
CA LYS A 69 -9.99 3.70 8.33
C LYS A 69 -9.17 4.64 9.19
N CYS A 70 -9.85 5.49 9.96
CA CYS A 70 -9.23 6.31 10.99
C CYS A 70 -8.52 5.41 12.01
N GLU A 71 -7.26 5.71 12.28
CA GLU A 71 -6.42 4.96 13.22
C GLU A 71 -6.91 5.05 14.67
N TYR A 72 -7.75 6.04 14.98
CA TYR A 72 -8.23 6.32 16.33
C TYR A 72 -9.63 5.75 16.60
N CYS A 73 -10.59 6.02 15.72
CA CYS A 73 -11.99 5.62 15.93
C CYS A 73 -12.48 4.53 14.96
N GLY A 74 -11.66 4.12 14.00
CA GLY A 74 -12.00 3.07 13.04
C GLY A 74 -13.02 3.46 11.96
N LYS A 75 -13.52 4.71 11.95
CA LYS A 75 -14.43 5.20 10.91
C LYS A 75 -13.75 5.18 9.53
N ALA A 76 -14.51 4.87 8.48
CA ALA A 76 -14.04 4.97 7.11
C ALA A 76 -13.64 6.42 6.75
N LEU A 77 -12.50 6.55 6.08
CA LEU A 77 -11.93 7.80 5.58
C LEU A 77 -11.69 7.67 4.08
N GLU A 78 -11.88 8.75 3.35
CA GLU A 78 -11.58 8.83 1.92
C GLU A 78 -10.55 9.94 1.69
N SER A 79 -9.46 9.60 1.00
CA SER A 79 -8.59 10.62 0.43
C SER A 79 -9.17 11.08 -0.91
N LYS A 80 -9.80 12.26 -0.91
CA LYS A 80 -10.17 12.95 -2.14
C LYS A 80 -8.93 13.51 -2.85
#